data_AF-A0A7H4MM28-F1
#
_entry.id   AF-A0A7H4MM28-F1
#
_cell.length_a   1.000
_cell.length_b   1.000
_cell.length_c   1.000
_cell.angle_alpha   90.00
_cell.angle_beta   90.00
_cell.angle_gamma   90.00
#
_symmetry.space_group_name_H-M   'P 1'
#
loop_
_entity.id
_entity.type
_entity.pdbx_description
1 polymer ?
#
loop_
_entity_poly.entity_id
_entity_poly.type
_entity_poly.pdbx_seq_one_letter_code
_entity_poly.pdbx_strand_id
1 'polypeptide(L)' 'MPRRGLGGLTGGLFNFCANLAGILTPLVIGFIVAGFGNFFYALIYIGGAALLGRGGLSVYPRDVKRIELSQ' A
#
# COMPACT_ATOMS: atom_id res chain seq x y z
N MET A 1 -23.72 7.03 -17.27
CA MET A 1 -23.90 7.57 -15.90
C MET A 1 -22.97 6.81 -14.95
N PRO A 2 -21.78 7.32 -14.57
CA PRO A 2 -20.90 6.54 -13.70
C PRO A 2 -21.39 6.65 -12.24
N ARG A 3 -21.57 5.50 -11.60
CA ARG A 3 -22.08 5.35 -10.22
C ARG A 3 -21.14 6.05 -9.23
N ARG A 4 -21.54 7.24 -8.78
CA ARG A 4 -20.84 8.14 -7.84
C ARG A 4 -20.75 7.64 -6.38
N GLY A 5 -21.26 6.45 -6.06
CA GLY A 5 -21.33 5.96 -4.68
C GLY A 5 -20.06 5.24 -4.18
N LEU A 6 -19.31 4.60 -5.07
CA LEU A 6 -18.25 3.68 -4.65
C LEU A 6 -16.88 4.35 -4.48
N GLY A 7 -16.55 5.37 -5.28
CA GLY A 7 -15.23 6.01 -5.26
C GLY A 7 -14.87 6.68 -3.93
N GLY A 8 -15.85 7.27 -3.22
CA GLY A 8 -15.65 7.87 -1.90
C GLY A 8 -15.42 6.82 -0.81
N LEU A 9 -16.17 5.71 -0.85
CA LEU A 9 -15.98 4.57 0.07
C LEU A 9 -14.66 3.84 -0.18
N THR A 10 -14.27 3.65 -1.46
CA THR A 10 -12.97 3.08 -1.78
C THR A 10 -11.86 4.01 -1.30
N GLY A 11 -11.92 5.31 -1.59
CA GLY A 11 -10.94 6.28 -1.13
C GLY A 11 -10.79 6.33 0.40
N GLY A 12 -11.91 6.29 1.14
CA GLY A 12 -11.90 6.23 2.61
C GLY A 12 -11.29 4.94 3.16
N LEU A 13 -11.63 3.78 2.57
CA LEU A 13 -11.08 2.48 2.97
C LEU A 13 -9.58 2.39 2.67
N PHE A 14 -9.13 2.85 1.50
CA PHE A 14 -7.72 2.92 1.17
C PHE A 14 -6.94 3.83 2.14
N ASN A 15 -7.53 4.95 2.54
CA ASN A 15 -6.92 5.87 3.51
C ASN A 15 -6.79 5.22 4.90
N PHE A 16 -7.84 4.55 5.37
CA PHE A 16 -7.82 3.80 6.63
C PHE A 16 -6.76 2.69 6.60
N CYS A 17 -6.74 1.87 5.55
CA CYS A 17 -5.76 0.80 5.39
C CYS A 17 -4.32 1.35 5.29
N ALA A 18 -4.09 2.46 4.59
CA ALA A 18 -2.77 3.09 4.47
C ALA A 18 -2.28 3.65 5.82
N ASN A 19 -3.14 4.36 6.55
CA ASN A 19 -2.81 4.86 7.89
C ASN A 19 -2.57 3.71 8.88
N LEU A 20 -3.39 2.66 8.82
CA LEU A 20 -3.22 1.48 9.66
C LEU A 20 -1.93 0.72 9.33
N ALA A 21 -1.61 0.54 8.05
CA ALA A 21 -0.37 -0.08 7.61
C ALA A 21 0.87 0.71 8.08
N GLY A 22 0.78 2.04 8.10
CA GLY A 22 1.83 2.93 8.64
C GLY A 22 2.12 2.69 10.11
N ILE A 23 1.13 2.26 10.90
CA ILE A 23 1.28 1.93 12.33
C ILE A 23 1.69 0.46 12.53
N LEU A 24 1.10 -0.46 11.77
CA LEU A 24 1.40 -1.89 11.87
C LEU A 24 2.83 -2.22 11.47
N THR A 25 3.39 -1.50 10.50
CA THR A 25 4.77 -1.72 10.02
C THR A 25 5.82 -1.56 11.14
N PRO A 26 5.90 -0.43 11.86
CA PRO A 26 6.84 -0.28 12.97
C PRO A 26 6.51 -1.19 14.16
N LEU A 27 5.23 -1.54 14.38
CA LEU A 27 4.83 -2.48 15.43
C LEU A 27 5.43 -3.88 15.17
N VAL A 28 5.29 -4.40 13.95
CA VAL A 28 5.84 -5.70 13.54
C VAL A 28 7.36 -5.67 13.62
N ILE A 29 8.00 -4.59 13.18
CA ILE A 29 9.44 -4.38 13.33
C ILE A 29 9.85 -4.44 14.81
N GLY A 30 9.12 -3.75 15.69
CA GLY A 30 9.36 -3.76 17.13
C GLY A 30 9.27 -5.17 17.73
N PHE A 31 8.29 -5.96 17.32
CA PHE A 31 8.16 -7.36 17.75
C PHE A 31 9.33 -8.24 17.29
N ILE A 32 9.78 -8.07 16.04
CA ILE A 32 10.92 -8.80 15.49
C ILE A 32 12.19 -8.46 16.28
N VAL A 33 12.44 -7.17 16.55
CA VAL A 33 13.62 -6.72 17.28
C VAL A 33 13.57 -7.16 18.74
N ALA A 34 12.40 -7.13 19.39
CA ALA A 34 12.24 -7.58 20.77
C ALA A 34 12.50 -9.08 20.94
N GLY A 35 12.12 -9.91 19.95
CA GLY A 35 12.35 -11.36 20.00
C GLY A 35 13.79 -11.78 19.68
N PHE A 36 14.39 -11.17 18.66
CA PHE A 36 15.73 -11.57 18.17
C PHE A 36 16.88 -10.72 18.71
N GLY A 37 16.59 -9.56 19.32
CA GLY A 37 17.58 -8.60 19.78
C GLY A 37 18.39 -7.93 18.66
N ASN A 38 18.13 -8.26 17.39
CA ASN A 38 18.90 -7.80 16.24
C ASN A 38 18.01 -7.13 15.18
N PHE A 39 18.40 -5.91 14.80
CA PHE A 39 17.71 -5.07 13.82
C PHE A 39 17.87 -5.56 12.37
N PHE A 40 18.83 -6.44 12.10
CA PHE A 40 19.10 -6.95 10.75
C PHE A 40 17.91 -7.69 10.12
N TYR A 41 17.20 -8.50 10.91
CA TYR A 41 16.00 -9.21 10.44
C TYR A 41 14.84 -8.25 10.13
N ALA A 42 14.70 -7.17 10.89
CA ALA A 42 13.70 -6.14 10.61
C ALA A 42 14.00 -5.38 9.30
N LEU A 43 15.28 -5.10 9.02
CA LEU A 43 15.73 -4.45 7.78
C LEU A 43 15.46 -5.32 6.55
N ILE A 44 15.73 -6.63 6.63
CA ILE A 44 15.42 -7.57 5.54
C ILE A 44 13.91 -7.64 5.29
N TYR A 45 13.11 -7.70 6.37
CA TYR A 45 11.65 -7.74 6.26
C TYR A 45 11.09 -6.49 5.57
N ILE A 46 11.46 -5.29 6.03
CA ILE A 46 10.94 -4.04 5.45
C ILE A 46 11.47 -3.81 4.03
N GLY A 47 12.72 -4.20 3.74
CA GLY A 47 13.32 -4.14 2.41
C GLY A 47 12.59 -5.04 1.41
N GLY A 48 12.28 -6.28 1.80
CA GLY A 48 11.48 -7.21 1.00
C GLY A 48 10.05 -6.72 0.78
N ALA A 49 9.40 -6.24 1.83
CA ALA A 49 8.04 -5.68 1.74
C ALA A 49 7.97 -4.47 0.80
N ALA A 50 8.97 -3.59 0.82
CA ALA A 50 9.04 -2.43 -0.07
C ALA A 50 9.26 -2.82 -1.55
N LEU A 51 10.00 -3.89 -1.83
CA LEU A 51 10.18 -4.42 -3.18
C LEU A 51 8.88 -5.04 -3.72
N LEU A 52 8.19 -5.83 -2.90
CA LEU A 52 6.88 -6.40 -3.25
C LEU A 52 5.81 -5.31 -3.45
N GLY A 53 5.81 -4.27 -2.59
CA GLY A 53 4.89 -3.14 -2.71
C GLY A 53 5.04 -2.36 -4.01
N ARG A 54 6.27 -2.17 -4.50
CA ARG A 54 6.52 -1.57 -5.84
C ARG A 54 6.04 -2.46 -6.99
N GLY A 55 6.16 -3.78 -6.85
CA GLY A 55 5.72 -4.73 -7.87
C GLY A 55 4.21 -4.73 -8.11
N GLY A 56 3.40 -4.61 -7.04
CA GLY A 56 1.94 -4.71 -7.11
C GLY A 56 1.24 -3.56 -7.87
N LEU A 57 1.80 -2.35 -7.85
CA LEU A 57 1.25 -1.19 -8.56
C LEU A 57 1.82 -1.02 -9.97
N SER A 58 2.97 -1.63 -10.27
CA SER A 58 3.63 -1.49 -11.58
C SER A 58 3.03 -2.39 -12.67
N VAL A 59 2.28 -3.43 -12.28
CA VAL A 59 1.73 -4.44 -13.21
C VAL A 59 0.30 -4.11 -13.66
N TYR A 60 -0.31 -3.02 -13.16
CA TYR A 60 -1.58 -2.56 -13.72
C TYR A 60 -1.32 -1.91 -15.09
N PRO A 61 -1.87 -2.44 -16.21
CA PRO A 61 -1.65 -1.86 -17.52
C PRO A 61 -2.11 -0.40 -17.52
N ARG A 62 -1.14 0.50 -17.74
CA ARG A 62 -1.37 1.94 -17.99
C ARG A 62 -1.92 2.15 -19.39
N ASP A 63 -3.04 1.52 -19.74
CA ASP A 63 -3.87 2.04 -20.82
C ASP A 63 -4.70 3.19 -20.25
N VAL A 64 -4.03 4.32 -20.05
CA VAL A 64 -4.71 5.59 -19.85
C VAL A 64 -5.27 6.01 -21.21
N LYS A 65 -6.30 5.30 -21.68
CA LYS A 65 -7.11 5.78 -22.79
C LYS A 65 -7.86 6.99 -22.28
N ARG A 66 -7.25 8.16 -22.50
CA ARG A 66 -7.85 9.48 -22.35
C ARG A 66 -9.14 9.45 -23.15
N ILE A 67 -10.26 9.26 -22.47
CA ILE A 67 -11.56 9.63 -23.01
C ILE A 67 -11.61 11.16 -22.99
N GLU A 68 -11.14 11.77 -24.07
CA GLU A 68 -11.52 13.12 -24.47
C GLU A 68 -13.04 13.09 -24.69
N LEU A 69 -13.82 13.46 -23.69
CA LEU A 69 -15.21 13.81 -23.90
C LEU A 69 -15.24 15.26 -24.41
N SER A 70 -15.22 15.36 -25.74
CA SER A 70 -15.88 16.45 -26.44
C SER A 70 -17.37 16.41 -26.08
N GLN A 71 -17.88 17.58 -25.65
CA GLN A 71 -19.23 17.94 -25.20
C GLN A 71 -19.59 17.71 -23.73
#